data_AF-T1B2F7-F1
#
_entry.id   AF-T1B2F7-F1
#
_cell.length_a   1.000
_cell.length_b   1.000
_cell.length_c   1.000
_cell.angle_alpha   90.00
_cell.angle_beta   90.00
_cell.angle_gamma   90.00
#
_symmetry.space_group_name_H-M   'P 1'
#
loop_
_entity.id
_entity.type
_entity.pdbx_description
1 polymer ?
#
loop_
_entity_poly.entity_id
_entity_poly.type
_entity_poly.pdbx_seq_one_letter_code
_entity_poly.pdbx_strand_id
1 'polypeptide(L)' 'RQSYRRPISPYALTKMSQEHLGAIFSKTYGLECVTLRYFNIFGPFQDPQSEYAAVIPRFITKIIEMNPSRS' A
#
# COMPACT_ATOMS: atom_id res chain seq x y z
N ARG A 1 -18.30 17.12 -9.76
CA ARG A 1 -18.82 15.73 -9.58
C ARG A 1 -17.90 15.00 -8.63
N GLN A 2 -18.36 14.59 -7.45
CA GLN A 2 -17.53 13.84 -6.50
C GLN A 2 -17.40 12.40 -7.02
N SER A 3 -16.20 11.98 -7.40
CA SER A 3 -15.94 10.61 -7.84
C SER A 3 -16.04 9.68 -6.63
N TYR A 4 -17.08 8.84 -6.59
CA TYR A 4 -17.25 7.84 -5.52
C TYR A 4 -16.10 6.83 -5.57
N ARG A 5 -15.26 6.80 -4.53
CA ARG A 5 -14.16 5.83 -4.41
C ARG A 5 -14.76 4.46 -4.07
N ARG A 6 -14.48 3.46 -4.89
CA ARG A 6 -14.91 2.06 -4.67
C ARG A 6 -13.68 1.24 -4.26
N PRO A 7 -13.40 1.07 -2.96
CA PRO A 7 -12.29 0.23 -2.51
C PRO A 7 -12.54 -1.22 -2.94
N ILE A 8 -11.54 -1.85 -3.55
CA ILE A 8 -11.62 -3.23 -4.06
C ILE A 8 -11.04 -4.27 -3.10
N SER A 9 -10.57 -3.85 -1.92
CA SER A 9 -10.05 -4.74 -0.89
C SER A 9 -10.40 -4.23 0.51
N PRO A 10 -10.47 -5.13 1.52
CA PRO A 10 -10.67 -4.72 2.91
C PRO A 10 -9.64 -3.69 3.38
N TYR A 11 -8.37 -3.86 2.98
CA TYR A 11 -7.30 -2.90 3.28
C TYR A 11 -7.55 -1.51 2.66
N ALA A 12 -7.98 -1.45 1.39
CA ALA A 12 -8.32 -0.18 0.77
C ALA A 12 -9.50 0.50 1.47
N LEU A 13 -10.48 -0.28 1.94
CA LEU A 13 -11.61 0.23 2.72
C LEU A 13 -11.13 0.80 4.06
N THR A 14 -10.27 0.10 4.79
CA THR A 14 -9.75 0.62 6.07
C THR A 14 -8.95 1.90 5.90
N LYS A 15 -8.11 2.01 4.86
CA LYS A 15 -7.38 3.26 4.54
C LYS A 15 -8.30 4.41 4.18
N MET A 16 -9.36 4.15 3.41
CA MET A 16 -10.37 5.17 3.12
C MET A 16 -11.11 5.61 4.39
N SER A 17 -11.45 4.69 5.30
CA SER A 17 -12.08 5.03 6.58
C SER A 17 -11.17 5.86 7.47
N GLN A 18 -9.85 5.58 7.49
CA GLN A 18 -8.86 6.37 8.24
C GLN A 18 -8.82 7.84 7.77
N GLU A 19 -8.88 8.09 6.46
CA GLU A 19 -8.99 9.46 5.91
C GLU A 19 -10.23 10.20 6.43
N HIS A 20 -11.39 9.53 6.46
CA HIS A 20 -12.64 10.12 6.94
C HIS A 20 -12.59 10.41 8.44
N LEU A 21 -12.01 9.48 9.22
CA LEU A 21 -11.83 9.68 10.65
C LEU A 21 -10.93 10.90 10.94
N GLY A 22 -9.83 11.09 10.21
CA GLY A 22 -8.98 12.27 10.35
C GLY A 22 -9.72 13.58 10.05
N ALA A 23 -10.55 13.59 8.99
CA ALA A 23 -11.37 14.76 8.65
C ALA A 23 -12.43 15.06 9.73
N ILE A 24 -13.09 14.03 10.27
CA ILE A 24 -14.03 14.17 11.38
C ILE A 24 -13.31 14.69 12.63
N PHE A 25 -12.15 14.14 12.96
CA PHE A 25 -11.40 14.53 14.16
C PHE A 25 -10.93 15.98 14.08
N SER A 26 -10.44 16.40 12.90
CA SER A 26 -10.07 17.79 12.66
C SER A 26 -11.25 18.75 12.79
N LYS A 27 -12.42 18.36 12.25
CA LYS A 27 -13.64 19.17 12.36
C LYS A 27 -14.20 19.24 13.77
N THR A 28 -14.15 18.14 14.52
CA THR A 28 -14.76 18.04 15.86
C THR A 28 -13.87 18.64 16.94
N TYR A 29 -12.55 18.50 16.82
CA TYR A 29 -11.60 18.83 17.90
C TYR A 29 -10.57 19.90 17.50
N GLY A 30 -10.59 20.40 16.27
CA GLY A 30 -9.65 21.41 15.80
C GLY A 30 -8.21 20.90 15.60
N LEU A 31 -7.98 19.59 15.69
CA LEU A 31 -6.67 18.99 15.46
C LEU A 31 -6.44 18.79 13.97
N GLU A 32 -5.54 19.57 13.37
CA GLU A 32 -5.19 19.40 11.97
C GLU A 32 -4.61 18.01 11.70
N CYS A 33 -5.17 17.33 10.69
CA CYS A 33 -4.80 15.97 10.33
C CYS A 33 -4.32 15.93 8.88
N VAL A 34 -3.12 15.39 8.65
CA VAL A 34 -2.57 15.15 7.31
C VAL A 34 -2.61 13.66 7.02
N THR A 35 -3.14 13.27 5.86
CA THR A 35 -3.13 11.86 5.43
C THR A 35 -2.12 11.66 4.30
N LEU A 36 -1.20 10.71 4.49
CA LEU A 36 -0.20 10.33 3.48
C LEU A 36 -0.63 9.05 2.77
N ARG A 37 -0.76 9.12 1.45
CA ARG A 37 -1.02 7.96 0.60
C ARG A 37 0.29 7.43 0.07
N TYR A 38 0.87 6.48 0.79
CA TYR A 38 2.09 5.83 0.35
C TYR A 38 1.82 4.88 -0.81
N PHE A 39 2.70 4.93 -1.81
CA PHE A 39 2.69 4.02 -2.94
C PHE A 39 4.03 3.30 -2.96
N ASN A 40 4.01 1.96 -2.85
CA ASN A 40 5.18 1.09 -3.06
C ASN A 40 6.45 1.56 -2.33
N ILE A 41 6.38 1.69 -0.99
CA ILE A 41 7.54 2.02 -0.15
C ILE A 41 8.60 0.92 -0.27
N PHE A 42 9.87 1.29 -0.46
CA PHE A 42 11.03 0.40 -0.49
C PHE A 42 12.19 0.98 0.33
N GLY A 43 13.04 0.13 0.91
CA GLY A 43 14.23 0.57 1.64
C GLY A 43 14.78 -0.46 2.65
N PRO A 44 15.92 -0.16 3.28
CA PRO A 44 16.45 -0.99 4.37
C PRO A 44 15.42 -1.10 5.50
N PHE A 45 15.32 -2.29 6.12
CA PHE A 45 14.32 -2.69 7.14
C PHE A 45 12.90 -2.99 6.65
N GLN A 46 12.65 -3.05 5.34
CA GLN A 46 11.41 -3.65 4.86
C GLN A 46 11.40 -5.14 5.19
N ASP A 47 10.34 -5.61 5.85
CA ASP A 47 10.18 -7.03 6.17
C ASP A 47 10.25 -7.86 4.87
N PRO A 48 11.28 -8.70 4.69
CA PRO A 48 11.45 -9.48 3.47
C PRO A 48 10.35 -10.54 3.29
N GLN A 49 9.56 -10.85 4.32
CA GLN A 49 8.45 -11.81 4.25
C GLN A 49 7.07 -11.17 4.01
N SER A 50 6.98 -9.84 3.96
CA SER A 50 5.72 -9.17 3.62
C SER A 50 5.26 -9.56 2.21
N GLU A 51 4.04 -10.09 2.09
CA GLU A 51 3.44 -10.54 0.82
C GLU A 51 3.42 -9.43 -0.25
N TYR A 52 3.39 -8.16 0.19
CA TYR A 52 3.45 -6.97 -0.66
C TYR A 52 4.89 -6.53 -0.99
N ALA A 53 5.84 -6.75 -0.07
CA ALA A 53 7.28 -6.54 -0.35
C ALA A 53 7.81 -7.58 -1.34
N ALA A 54 7.18 -8.75 -1.38
CA ALA A 54 7.63 -9.89 -2.15
C ALA A 54 7.38 -9.77 -3.67
N VAL A 55 6.66 -8.76 -4.20
CA VAL A 55 6.40 -8.71 -5.65
C VAL A 55 7.68 -8.52 -6.45
N ILE A 56 8.56 -7.58 -6.08
CA ILE A 56 9.82 -7.33 -6.79
C ILE A 56 10.77 -8.54 -6.66
N PRO A 57 11.03 -9.10 -5.46
CA PRO A 57 11.80 -10.34 -5.31
C PRO A 57 11.18 -11.52 -6.06
N ARG A 58 9.85 -11.74 -6.00
CA ARG A 58 9.17 -12.85 -6.69
C ARG A 58 9.28 -12.75 -8.20
N PHE A 59 9.24 -11.53 -8.76
CA PHE A 59 9.49 -11.32 -10.19
C PHE A 59 10.94 -11.69 -10.56
N ILE A 60 11.92 -11.27 -9.77
CA ILE A 60 13.34 -11.60 -10.00
C ILE A 60 13.59 -13.10 -9.88
N THR A 61 13.08 -13.74 -8.82
CA THR A 61 13.20 -15.21 -8.63
C THR A 61 12.58 -15.97 -9.79
N LYS A 62 11.37 -15.58 -10.26
CA LYS A 62 10.74 -16.22 -11.42
C LYS A 62 11.54 -16.04 -12.71
N ILE A 63 12.19 -14.90 -12.91
CA ILE A 63 13.04 -14.68 -14.10
C ILE A 63 14.30 -15.55 -14.04
N ILE A 64 14.90 -15.71 -12.86
CA ILE A 64 16.07 -16.59 -12.65
C ILE A 64 15.67 -18.07 -12.84
N GLU A 65 14.52 -18.48 -12.30
CA GLU A 65 13.97 -19.83 -12.46
C GLU A 65 13.51 -20.15 -13.89
N MET A 66 13.08 -19.15 -14.68
CA MET A 66 12.78 -19.30 -16.11
C MET A 66 14.03 -19.30 -17.01
N ASN A 67 15.22 -19.08 -16.43
CA ASN A 67 16.51 -19.21 -17.11
C ASN A 67 17.35 -20.40 -16.59
N PRO A 68 16.79 -21.63 -16.42
CA PRO A 68 17.64 -22.77 -16.14
C PRO A 68 18.26 -23.18 -17.47
N SER A 69 19.54 -22.86 -17.65
CA SER A 69 20.40 -23.42 -18.71
C SER A 69 19.93 -23.20 -20.16
N ARG A 70 20.33 -22.06 -20.75
CA ARG A 70 20.88 -22.09 -22.12
C ARG A 70 22.32 -22.59 -22.04
N SER A 71 22.48 -23.91 -21.92
CA SER A 71 23.71 -24.64 -22.24
C SER A 71 23.31 -25.93 -22.94
#